data_AF-A0A431IJR9-F1
#
_entry.id   AF-A0A431IJR9-F1
#
_cell.length_a   1.000
_cell.length_b   1.000
_cell.length_c   1.000
_cell.angle_alpha   90.00
_cell.angle_beta   90.00
_cell.angle_gamma   90.00
#
_symmetry.space_group_name_H-M   'P 1'
#
loop_
_entity.id
_entity.type
_entity.pdbx_description
1 polymer ?
#
loop_
_entity_poly.entity_id
_entity_poly.type
_entity_poly.pdbx_seq_one_letter_code
_entity_poly.pdbx_strand_id
1 'polypeptide(L)'
;MSPLVPLGSFPPLLYLLLFFGRALAIFLVLFFSAATTIILIYSIQMCFFWIIHFCSILLLIKNSSNHQIIIPHWHTKIAAIPMAFAPQYNLTFLTMQVADVIKKHLVTFPEDTLFIMPESSFYCEQLAMPTLSNLWGHKVIGKKIHVLAGAFRWKKDYYFNSMHWVYDGVLQKCFDKRHAMVLTERLPDIIQSSFWQHIFFHNRSQITPSIKNKKYITIDDEFTLVPYICSELFFNYYPDDAFADMPIVAVCNDQLLAAYVARLMFLAAIFQAIAWQRTIVYVSFIYQAVILPNGSTIKLKKVA
;
A
#
# COMPACT_ATOMS: atom_id res chain seq x y z
N MET A 1 -1.30 -14.52 -5.59
CA MET A 1 -0.23 -14.02 -4.68
C MET A 1 0.92 -15.01 -4.68
N SER A 2 2.16 -14.54 -4.57
CA SER A 2 3.35 -15.40 -4.57
C SER A 2 3.41 -16.27 -3.30
N PRO A 3 3.83 -17.56 -3.38
CA PRO A 3 4.04 -18.40 -2.20
C PRO A 3 5.19 -17.88 -1.30
N LEU A 4 5.99 -16.94 -1.79
CA LEU A 4 7.07 -16.30 -1.03
C LEU A 4 6.60 -15.20 -0.09
N VAL A 5 5.35 -14.73 -0.20
CA VAL A 5 4.82 -13.62 0.62
C VAL A 5 5.03 -13.84 2.14
N PRO A 6 4.78 -15.03 2.72
CA PRO A 6 5.00 -15.27 4.15
C PRO A 6 6.45 -15.00 4.62
N LEU A 7 7.43 -15.16 3.72
CA LEU A 7 8.84 -14.89 4.01
C LEU A 7 9.11 -13.39 4.22
N GLY A 8 8.15 -12.49 3.92
CA GLY A 8 8.23 -11.09 4.33
C GLY A 8 8.36 -10.90 5.84
N SER A 9 8.01 -11.90 6.65
CA SER A 9 8.28 -11.89 8.09
C SER A 9 9.78 -12.02 8.43
N PHE A 10 10.58 -12.48 7.46
CA PHE A 10 12.02 -12.66 7.54
C PHE A 10 12.69 -12.09 6.27
N PRO A 11 12.73 -10.75 6.11
CA PRO A 11 13.20 -10.09 4.89
C PRO A 11 14.51 -10.59 4.28
N PRO A 12 15.55 -10.97 5.05
CA PRO A 12 16.79 -11.46 4.47
C PRO A 12 16.61 -12.68 3.55
N LEU A 13 15.64 -13.58 3.82
CA LEU A 13 15.37 -14.73 2.96
C LEU A 13 14.86 -14.32 1.57
N LEU A 14 14.28 -13.12 1.45
CA LEU A 14 13.80 -12.57 0.19
C LEU A 14 14.90 -11.90 -0.63
N TYR A 15 16.12 -11.71 -0.12
CA TYR A 15 17.21 -11.12 -0.92
C TYR A 15 17.64 -12.00 -2.09
N LEU A 16 17.34 -13.31 -2.02
CA LEU A 16 17.48 -14.20 -3.17
C LEU A 16 16.69 -13.72 -4.39
N LEU A 17 15.61 -12.96 -4.19
CA LEU A 17 14.86 -12.35 -5.29
C LEU A 17 15.70 -11.39 -6.13
N LEU A 18 16.65 -10.68 -5.51
CA LEU A 18 17.46 -9.66 -6.17
C LEU A 18 18.49 -10.28 -7.11
N PHE A 19 18.98 -11.47 -6.77
CA PHE A 19 19.99 -12.18 -7.54
C PHE A 19 19.39 -13.11 -8.59
N PHE A 20 18.31 -13.82 -8.23
CA PHE A 20 17.79 -14.95 -9.00
C PHE A 20 16.43 -14.65 -9.66
N GLY A 21 15.78 -13.54 -9.28
CA GLY A 21 14.41 -13.23 -9.66
C GLY A 21 13.37 -14.11 -8.95
N ARG A 22 12.08 -13.81 -9.15
CA ARG A 22 11.00 -14.51 -8.44
C ARG A 22 10.85 -15.98 -8.83
N ALA A 23 10.95 -16.31 -10.13
CA ALA A 23 10.69 -17.66 -10.59
C ALA A 23 11.67 -18.68 -9.98
N LEU A 24 12.96 -18.36 -10.00
CA LEU A 24 13.99 -19.22 -9.42
C LEU A 24 13.90 -19.25 -7.88
N ALA A 25 13.60 -18.13 -7.23
CA ALA A 25 13.37 -18.13 -5.78
C ALA A 25 12.17 -19.01 -5.36
N ILE A 26 11.08 -18.99 -6.12
CA ILE A 26 9.93 -19.88 -5.90
C ILE A 26 10.35 -21.34 -6.08
N PHE A 27 11.06 -21.64 -7.18
CA PHE A 27 11.56 -22.99 -7.44
C PHE A 27 12.44 -23.49 -6.29
N LEU A 28 13.40 -22.68 -5.83
CA LEU A 28 14.28 -23.03 -4.72
C LEU A 28 13.49 -23.33 -3.45
N VAL A 29 12.54 -22.47 -3.06
CA VAL A 29 11.72 -22.70 -1.85
C VAL A 29 10.89 -23.98 -1.95
N LEU A 30 10.27 -24.24 -3.10
CA LEU A 30 9.50 -25.48 -3.33
C LEU A 30 10.42 -26.71 -3.30
N PHE A 31 11.59 -26.62 -3.94
CA PHE A 31 12.57 -27.68 -4.00
C PHE A 31 13.13 -28.00 -2.60
N PHE A 32 13.52 -27.00 -1.82
CA PHE A 32 13.98 -27.19 -0.44
C PHE A 32 12.89 -27.75 0.45
N SER A 33 11.64 -27.34 0.28
CA SER A 33 10.51 -27.88 1.04
C SER A 33 10.32 -29.38 0.74
N ALA A 34 10.29 -29.75 -0.55
CA ALA A 34 10.17 -31.15 -0.97
C ALA A 34 11.36 -32.01 -0.52
N ALA A 35 12.59 -31.50 -0.67
CA ALA A 35 13.80 -32.17 -0.21
C ALA A 35 13.77 -32.39 1.32
N THR A 36 13.35 -31.38 2.08
CA THR A 36 13.22 -31.49 3.55
C THR A 36 12.20 -32.56 3.93
N THR A 37 11.05 -32.62 3.26
CA THR A 37 10.04 -33.66 3.51
C THR A 37 10.59 -35.06 3.23
N ILE A 38 11.28 -35.26 2.08
CA ILE A 38 11.90 -36.54 1.74
C ILE A 38 12.95 -36.92 2.80
N ILE A 39 13.79 -35.98 3.20
CA ILE A 39 14.83 -36.19 4.21
C ILE A 39 14.22 -36.64 5.55
N LEU A 40 13.19 -35.94 6.02
CA LEU A 40 12.51 -36.26 7.28
C LEU A 40 11.84 -37.65 7.25
N ILE A 41 11.33 -38.06 6.09
CA ILE A 41 10.69 -39.38 5.92
C ILE A 41 11.73 -40.51 5.88
N TYR A 42 12.84 -40.32 5.16
CA TYR A 42 13.77 -41.40 4.84
C TYR A 42 15.06 -41.43 5.70
N SER A 43 15.23 -40.52 6.67
CA SER A 43 16.35 -40.51 7.64
C SER A 43 17.75 -40.67 7.01
N ILE A 44 17.98 -39.99 5.88
CA ILE A 44 19.19 -40.17 5.06
C ILE A 44 20.34 -39.31 5.59
N GLN A 45 21.54 -39.89 5.75
CA GLN A 45 22.80 -39.20 6.14
C GLN A 45 23.18 -37.99 5.24
N MET A 46 22.56 -37.87 4.07
CA MET A 46 22.64 -36.72 3.15
C MET A 46 22.10 -35.41 3.75
N CYS A 47 21.44 -35.43 4.91
CA CYS A 47 21.06 -34.24 5.68
C CYS A 47 22.21 -33.23 5.82
N PHE A 48 23.43 -33.73 6.08
CA PHE A 48 24.58 -32.87 6.38
C PHE A 48 24.98 -32.00 5.19
N PHE A 49 24.96 -32.55 3.97
CA PHE A 49 25.27 -31.80 2.75
C PHE A 49 24.26 -30.68 2.48
N TRP A 50 22.97 -30.95 2.71
CA TRP A 50 21.91 -29.96 2.55
C TRP A 50 21.95 -28.88 3.61
N ILE A 51 22.26 -29.23 4.87
CA ILE A 51 22.48 -28.25 5.93
C ILE A 51 23.66 -27.33 5.57
N ILE A 52 24.78 -27.88 5.08
CA ILE A 52 25.94 -27.08 4.65
C ILE A 52 25.58 -26.15 3.48
N HIS A 53 24.84 -26.62 2.48
CA HIS A 53 24.39 -25.79 1.36
C HIS A 53 23.41 -24.70 1.80
N PHE A 54 22.48 -25.02 2.70
CA PHE A 54 21.57 -24.05 3.27
C PHE A 54 22.31 -23.00 4.11
N CYS A 55 23.25 -23.42 4.96
CA CYS A 55 24.10 -22.53 5.75
C CYS A 55 24.97 -21.61 4.88
N SER A 56 25.49 -22.11 3.76
CA SER A 56 26.28 -21.28 2.82
C SER A 56 25.42 -20.26 2.07
N ILE A 57 24.19 -20.62 1.67
CA ILE A 57 23.21 -19.66 1.14
C ILE A 57 22.87 -18.59 2.19
N LEU A 58 22.64 -18.99 3.45
CA LEU A 58 22.38 -18.05 4.54
C LEU A 58 23.57 -17.12 4.83
N LEU A 59 24.81 -17.62 4.73
CA LEU A 59 26.02 -16.81 4.87
C LEU A 59 26.17 -15.79 3.73
N LEU A 60 25.85 -16.17 2.50
CA LEU A 60 25.81 -15.25 1.36
C LEU A 60 24.75 -14.16 1.55
N ILE A 61 23.56 -14.53 2.03
CA ILE A 61 22.50 -13.58 2.39
C ILE A 61 22.96 -12.62 3.49
N LYS A 62 23.62 -13.13 4.53
CA LYS A 62 24.12 -12.32 5.65
C LYS A 62 25.17 -11.30 5.17
N ASN A 63 26.12 -11.71 4.32
CA ASN A 63 27.13 -10.80 3.79
C ASN A 63 26.53 -9.75 2.84
N SER A 64 25.50 -10.10 2.07
CA SER A 64 24.77 -9.14 1.25
C SER A 64 23.94 -8.15 2.08
N SER A 65 23.61 -8.46 3.33
CA SER A 65 22.74 -7.63 4.17
C SER A 65 23.43 -6.41 4.80
N ASN A 66 24.75 -6.25 4.64
CA ASN A 66 25.52 -5.11 5.15
C ASN A 66 25.30 -3.78 4.38
N HIS A 67 24.27 -3.70 3.53
CA HIS A 67 23.90 -2.43 2.92
C HIS A 67 23.43 -1.47 4.03
N GLN A 68 24.09 -0.32 4.14
CA GLN A 68 23.69 0.72 5.09
C GLN A 68 22.22 1.07 4.87
N ILE A 69 21.43 0.93 5.94
CA ILE A 69 20.01 1.26 5.91
C ILE A 69 19.89 2.78 5.91
N ILE A 70 19.64 3.37 4.74
CA ILE A 70 19.37 4.80 4.63
C ILE A 70 17.91 5.02 5.00
N ILE A 71 17.69 5.54 6.22
CA ILE A 71 16.36 5.95 6.67
C ILE A 71 16.08 7.34 6.06
N PRO A 72 15.02 7.49 5.25
CA PRO A 72 14.71 8.77 4.65
C PRO A 72 14.23 9.76 5.71
N HIS A 73 14.86 10.92 5.83
CA HIS A 73 14.54 11.95 6.82
C HIS A 73 13.09 12.43 6.73
N TRP A 74 12.52 12.49 5.53
CA TRP A 74 11.13 12.88 5.31
C TRP A 74 10.10 11.96 5.99
N HIS A 75 10.46 10.74 6.42
CA HIS A 75 9.51 9.83 7.07
C HIS A 75 8.92 10.41 8.36
N THR A 76 9.67 11.28 9.05
CA THR A 76 9.25 11.92 10.29
C THR A 76 8.16 12.96 10.07
N LYS A 77 7.89 13.38 8.83
CA LYS A 77 6.85 14.36 8.48
C LYS A 77 5.51 13.72 8.11
N ILE A 78 5.42 12.39 8.15
CA ILE A 78 4.26 11.63 7.70
C ILE A 78 3.50 11.07 8.90
N ALA A 79 2.19 11.32 8.92
CA ALA A 79 1.25 10.71 9.84
C ALA A 79 0.13 9.98 9.08
N ALA A 80 -0.35 8.89 9.66
CA ALA A 80 -1.45 8.09 9.12
C ALA A 80 -2.73 8.30 9.92
N ILE A 81 -3.86 8.41 9.22
CA ILE A 81 -5.21 8.55 9.79
C ILE A 81 -6.01 7.27 9.44
N PRO A 82 -5.89 6.18 10.21
CA PRO A 82 -6.52 4.91 9.89
C PRO A 82 -7.98 4.87 10.36
N MET A 83 -8.77 5.83 9.88
CA MET A 83 -10.19 5.97 10.20
C MET A 83 -11.05 5.81 8.95
N ALA A 84 -12.17 5.10 9.11
CA ALA A 84 -13.19 4.91 8.08
C ALA A 84 -14.39 5.80 8.40
N PHE A 85 -14.87 6.51 7.38
CA PHE A 85 -15.97 7.45 7.49
C PHE A 85 -17.13 6.93 6.64
N ALA A 86 -18.14 6.41 7.33
CA ALA A 86 -19.33 5.81 6.72
C ALA A 86 -20.24 6.88 6.08
N PRO A 87 -20.94 6.55 4.97
CA PRO A 87 -21.73 7.51 4.19
C PRO A 87 -22.99 8.00 4.91
N GLN A 88 -23.39 7.35 6.00
CA GLN A 88 -24.58 7.68 6.78
C GLN A 88 -24.48 9.02 7.55
N TYR A 89 -23.30 9.61 7.63
CA TYR A 89 -23.07 10.87 8.33
C TYR A 89 -22.94 12.06 7.37
N ASN A 90 -23.30 13.23 7.86
CA ASN A 90 -23.10 14.49 7.12
C ASN A 90 -21.60 14.64 6.77
N LEU A 91 -21.30 14.74 5.48
CA LEU A 91 -19.93 14.75 4.98
C LEU A 91 -19.12 15.96 5.47
N THR A 92 -19.76 17.10 5.67
CA THR A 92 -19.14 18.28 6.29
C THR A 92 -18.66 17.96 7.70
N PHE A 93 -19.50 17.30 8.50
CA PHE A 93 -19.16 16.90 9.86
C PHE A 93 -18.01 15.90 9.89
N LEU A 94 -18.01 14.90 9.01
CA LEU A 94 -16.92 13.92 8.89
C LEU A 94 -15.59 14.61 8.52
N THR A 95 -15.64 15.53 7.57
CA THR A 95 -14.47 16.27 7.11
C THR A 95 -13.92 17.19 8.21
N MET A 96 -14.81 17.81 9.00
CA MET A 96 -14.46 18.61 10.17
C MET A 96 -13.82 17.78 11.28
N GLN A 97 -14.33 16.56 11.55
CA GLN A 97 -13.69 15.65 12.50
C GLN A 97 -12.26 15.30 12.11
N VAL A 98 -12.01 15.04 10.81
CA VAL A 98 -10.64 14.83 10.32
C VAL A 98 -9.77 16.06 10.59
N ALA A 99 -10.28 17.27 10.31
CA ALA A 99 -9.57 18.51 10.58
C ALA A 99 -9.23 18.66 12.07
N ASP A 100 -10.17 18.37 12.97
CA ASP A 100 -9.98 18.46 14.42
C ASP A 100 -8.93 17.47 14.93
N VAL A 101 -8.96 16.23 14.44
CA VAL A 101 -8.03 15.18 14.84
C VAL A 101 -6.62 15.50 14.32
N ILE A 102 -6.49 16.02 13.09
CA ILE A 102 -5.22 16.54 12.58
C ILE A 102 -4.71 17.72 13.42
N LYS A 103 -5.59 18.69 13.72
CA LYS A 103 -5.22 19.87 14.51
C LYS A 103 -4.70 19.50 15.89
N LYS A 104 -5.35 18.56 16.58
CA LYS A 104 -4.89 18.02 17.87
C LYS A 104 -3.53 17.35 17.74
N HIS A 105 -3.32 16.53 16.70
CA HIS A 105 -2.05 15.85 16.46
C HIS A 105 -0.89 16.82 16.21
N LEU A 106 -1.15 17.91 15.45
CA LEU A 106 -0.14 18.94 15.18
C LEU A 106 0.31 19.72 16.41
N VAL A 107 -0.46 19.71 17.51
CA VAL A 107 0.01 20.29 18.79
C VAL A 107 1.19 19.47 19.35
N THR A 108 1.18 18.16 19.17
CA THR A 108 2.23 17.25 19.65
C THR A 108 3.35 17.06 18.62
N PHE A 109 3.01 17.03 17.33
CA PHE A 109 3.94 16.78 16.22
C PHE A 109 3.87 17.93 15.20
N PRO A 110 4.37 19.13 15.56
CA PRO A 110 4.28 20.32 14.71
C PRO A 110 5.07 20.20 13.41
N GLU A 111 6.00 19.25 13.30
CA GLU A 111 6.78 18.97 12.10
C GLU A 111 5.99 18.24 11.00
N ASP A 112 4.89 17.56 11.34
CA ASP A 112 4.12 16.78 10.36
C ASP A 112 3.50 17.67 9.28
N THR A 113 3.66 17.27 8.02
CA THR A 113 3.15 18.00 6.85
C THR A 113 2.30 17.14 5.94
N LEU A 114 2.42 15.81 6.01
CA LEU A 114 1.66 14.88 5.18
C LEU A 114 0.82 13.93 6.04
N PHE A 115 -0.49 13.97 5.80
CA PHE A 115 -1.47 13.10 6.43
C PHE A 115 -2.06 12.15 5.40
N ILE A 116 -1.99 10.85 5.66
CA ILE A 116 -2.40 9.81 4.71
C ILE A 116 -3.52 8.99 5.32
N MET A 117 -4.61 8.83 4.58
CA MET A 117 -5.74 8.01 4.94
C MET A 117 -5.76 6.74 4.06
N PRO A 118 -6.22 5.59 4.58
CA PRO A 118 -6.38 4.37 3.80
C PRO A 118 -7.28 4.51 2.56
N GLU A 119 -7.27 3.47 1.73
CA GLU A 119 -8.19 3.32 0.62
C GLU A 119 -9.64 3.33 1.12
N SER A 120 -10.50 4.07 0.42
CA SER A 120 -11.93 4.19 0.76
C SER A 120 -12.21 4.64 2.20
N SER A 121 -11.32 5.45 2.80
CA SER A 121 -11.62 6.14 4.06
C SER A 121 -12.89 6.97 3.97
N PHE A 122 -13.16 7.58 2.82
CA PHE A 122 -14.43 8.23 2.54
C PHE A 122 -15.25 7.40 1.54
N TYR A 123 -16.35 6.81 1.99
CA TYR A 123 -17.33 6.16 1.11
C TYR A 123 -18.25 7.21 0.45
N CYS A 124 -17.68 8.27 -0.10
CA CYS A 124 -18.43 9.35 -0.73
C CYS A 124 -17.76 9.81 -2.03
N GLU A 125 -18.56 10.38 -2.90
CA GLU A 125 -18.15 10.88 -4.22
C GLU A 125 -17.75 12.37 -4.20
N GLN A 126 -18.13 13.05 -3.12
CA GLN A 126 -18.12 14.51 -3.01
C GLN A 126 -16.85 15.06 -2.38
N LEU A 127 -15.88 14.24 -1.99
CA LEU A 127 -14.65 14.74 -1.35
C LEU A 127 -13.87 15.75 -2.21
N ALA A 128 -14.07 15.69 -3.53
CA ALA A 128 -13.51 16.64 -4.48
C ALA A 128 -14.20 18.04 -4.47
N MET A 129 -15.30 18.22 -3.73
CA MET A 129 -15.99 19.51 -3.64
C MET A 129 -15.15 20.51 -2.83
N PRO A 130 -14.90 21.72 -3.36
CA PRO A 130 -14.07 22.73 -2.69
C PRO A 130 -14.53 23.07 -1.27
N THR A 131 -15.84 23.05 -1.03
CA THR A 131 -16.43 23.34 0.30
C THR A 131 -15.96 22.37 1.37
N LEU A 132 -15.72 21.11 1.02
CA LEU A 132 -15.24 20.09 1.95
C LEU A 132 -13.73 20.15 2.09
N SER A 133 -12.99 20.17 0.97
CA SER A 133 -11.53 20.21 1.04
C SER A 133 -11.02 21.43 1.80
N ASN A 134 -11.70 22.59 1.70
CA ASN A 134 -11.33 23.83 2.40
C ASN A 134 -11.28 23.68 3.94
N LEU A 135 -12.01 22.71 4.51
CA LEU A 135 -11.96 22.42 5.94
C LEU A 135 -10.61 21.86 6.38
N TRP A 136 -9.77 21.41 5.44
CA TRP A 136 -8.39 20.99 5.65
C TRP A 136 -7.36 22.07 5.33
N GLY A 137 -7.79 23.33 5.18
CA GLY A 137 -6.90 24.46 4.97
C GLY A 137 -6.30 25.03 6.26
N HIS A 138 -5.25 25.83 6.11
CA HIS A 138 -4.53 26.46 7.22
C HIS A 138 -5.43 27.35 8.09
N LYS A 139 -6.52 27.91 7.56
CA LYS A 139 -7.47 28.71 8.35
C LYS A 139 -8.20 27.90 9.43
N VAL A 140 -8.39 26.61 9.19
CA VAL A 140 -9.07 25.70 10.13
C VAL A 140 -8.03 24.94 10.97
N ILE A 141 -7.04 24.36 10.30
CA ILE A 141 -6.02 23.50 10.91
C ILE A 141 -4.93 24.30 11.64
N GLY A 142 -4.64 25.53 11.21
CA GLY A 142 -3.57 26.39 11.74
C GLY A 142 -2.23 26.23 11.02
N LYS A 143 -2.12 25.31 10.05
CA LYS A 143 -0.90 25.05 9.27
C LYS A 143 -1.26 24.58 7.86
N LYS A 144 -0.42 24.90 6.87
CA LYS A 144 -0.51 24.30 5.53
C LYS A 144 -0.04 22.85 5.58
N ILE A 145 -0.87 21.94 5.09
CA ILE A 145 -0.59 20.50 5.10
C ILE A 145 -1.06 19.85 3.79
N HIS A 146 -0.56 18.64 3.56
CA HIS A 146 -0.99 17.73 2.52
C HIS A 146 -1.87 16.66 3.15
N VAL A 147 -3.01 16.38 2.52
CA VAL A 147 -3.89 15.26 2.87
C VAL A 147 -4.05 14.37 1.65
N LEU A 148 -3.72 13.09 1.81
CA LEU A 148 -3.98 12.04 0.83
C LEU A 148 -5.13 11.18 1.34
N ALA A 149 -6.28 11.23 0.68
CA ALA A 149 -7.50 10.56 1.12
C ALA A 149 -8.03 9.58 0.08
N GLY A 150 -8.21 8.31 0.47
CA GLY A 150 -8.90 7.33 -0.36
C GLY A 150 -10.41 7.60 -0.38
N ALA A 151 -10.98 7.79 -1.58
CA ALA A 151 -12.41 7.99 -1.78
C ALA A 151 -12.85 7.54 -3.18
N PHE A 152 -14.16 7.51 -3.42
CA PHE A 152 -14.70 7.26 -4.74
C PHE A 152 -14.97 8.58 -5.46
N ARG A 153 -15.06 8.56 -6.79
CA ARG A 153 -15.52 9.73 -7.55
C ARG A 153 -16.16 9.32 -8.88
N TRP A 154 -17.11 10.12 -9.32
CA TRP A 154 -17.55 10.13 -10.71
C TRP A 154 -16.72 11.10 -11.52
N LYS A 155 -16.43 10.71 -12.75
CA LYS A 155 -15.92 11.63 -13.76
C LYS A 155 -16.57 11.30 -15.10
N LYS A 156 -17.49 12.16 -15.52
CA LYS A 156 -18.44 11.84 -16.60
C LYS A 156 -19.19 10.55 -16.21
N ASP A 157 -19.27 9.58 -17.11
CA ASP A 157 -20.01 8.33 -16.92
C ASP A 157 -19.19 7.22 -16.24
N TYR A 158 -17.99 7.53 -15.74
CA TYR A 158 -17.09 6.55 -15.15
C TYR A 158 -16.95 6.75 -13.65
N TYR A 159 -17.06 5.64 -12.92
CA TYR A 159 -16.92 5.57 -11.46
C TYR A 159 -15.53 5.03 -11.08
N PHE A 160 -14.76 5.79 -10.30
CA PHE A 160 -13.37 5.47 -9.99
C PHE A 160 -13.15 5.33 -8.48
N ASN A 161 -12.38 4.32 -8.07
CA ASN A 161 -11.71 4.29 -6.77
C ASN A 161 -10.44 5.17 -6.88
N SER A 162 -10.33 6.18 -6.03
CA SER A 162 -9.36 7.27 -6.23
C SER A 162 -8.66 7.68 -4.94
N MET A 163 -7.39 8.08 -5.07
CA MET A 163 -6.69 8.82 -4.04
C MET A 163 -6.77 10.31 -4.36
N HIS A 164 -7.35 11.09 -3.46
CA HIS A 164 -7.47 12.54 -3.55
C HIS A 164 -6.29 13.19 -2.83
N TRP A 165 -5.59 14.08 -3.52
CA TRP A 165 -4.54 14.90 -2.94
C TRP A 165 -5.04 16.34 -2.75
N VAL A 166 -5.18 16.72 -1.49
CA VAL A 166 -5.53 18.07 -1.06
C VAL A 166 -4.29 18.72 -0.46
N TYR A 167 -4.02 19.96 -0.82
CA TYR A 167 -2.98 20.79 -0.22
C TYR A 167 -3.58 22.13 0.20
N ASP A 168 -3.39 22.47 1.48
CA ASP A 168 -3.90 23.70 2.08
C ASP A 168 -5.40 23.95 1.78
N GLY A 169 -6.18 22.89 1.89
CA GLY A 169 -7.62 22.91 1.63
C GLY A 169 -8.03 22.92 0.15
N VAL A 170 -7.09 22.94 -0.79
CA VAL A 170 -7.36 22.92 -2.23
C VAL A 170 -7.05 21.54 -2.81
N LEU A 171 -8.02 20.94 -3.51
CA LEU A 171 -7.81 19.71 -4.27
C LEU A 171 -6.80 19.95 -5.40
N GLN A 172 -5.63 19.36 -5.30
CA GLN A 172 -4.58 19.45 -6.32
C GLN A 172 -4.84 18.43 -7.44
N LYS A 173 -5.16 17.19 -7.06
CA LYS A 173 -5.24 16.08 -8.01
C LYS A 173 -6.01 14.89 -7.46
N CYS A 174 -6.52 14.07 -8.37
CA CYS A 174 -7.05 12.74 -8.09
C CYS A 174 -6.24 11.71 -8.87
N PHE A 175 -5.89 10.61 -8.22
CA PHE A 175 -5.22 9.46 -8.81
C PHE A 175 -6.19 8.30 -8.85
N ASP A 176 -6.68 7.98 -10.05
CA ASP A 176 -7.67 6.94 -10.28
C ASP A 176 -6.98 5.57 -10.36
N LYS A 177 -7.53 4.56 -9.66
CA LYS A 177 -7.00 3.19 -9.62
C LYS A 177 -6.97 2.55 -11.01
N ARG A 178 -5.81 2.08 -11.44
CA ARG A 178 -5.55 1.39 -12.72
C ARG A 178 -5.88 -0.08 -12.69
N HIS A 179 -5.71 -0.74 -11.55
CA HIS A 179 -6.01 -2.17 -11.41
C HIS A 179 -7.25 -2.37 -10.54
N ALA A 180 -8.44 -2.39 -11.16
CA ALA A 180 -9.66 -2.75 -10.45
C ALA A 180 -9.81 -4.28 -10.37
N MET A 181 -10.03 -4.77 -9.15
CA MET A 181 -10.17 -6.19 -8.83
C MET A 181 -11.42 -6.80 -9.48
N VAL A 182 -11.24 -7.97 -10.08
CA VAL A 182 -12.32 -8.71 -10.72
C VAL A 182 -13.27 -9.27 -9.65
N LEU A 183 -14.58 -9.24 -9.93
CA LEU A 183 -15.71 -9.63 -9.07
C LEU A 183 -15.95 -8.75 -7.84
N THR A 184 -14.91 -8.14 -7.27
CA THR A 184 -15.05 -7.26 -6.10
C THR A 184 -15.19 -5.78 -6.48
N GLU A 185 -14.59 -5.33 -7.58
CA GLU A 185 -14.66 -3.93 -8.03
C GLU A 185 -15.24 -3.80 -9.44
N ARG A 186 -15.03 -4.80 -10.32
CA ARG A 186 -15.61 -4.84 -11.67
C ARG A 186 -15.93 -6.26 -12.13
N LEU A 187 -16.79 -6.39 -13.13
CA LEU A 187 -16.92 -7.64 -13.88
C LEU A 187 -15.88 -7.72 -15.01
N PRO A 188 -15.43 -8.93 -15.37
CA PRO A 188 -14.72 -9.15 -16.62
C PRO A 188 -15.69 -9.01 -17.81
N ASP A 189 -15.15 -8.57 -18.96
CA ASP A 189 -15.95 -8.22 -20.15
C ASP A 189 -16.85 -9.36 -20.65
N ILE A 190 -16.39 -10.59 -20.48
CA ILE A 190 -17.10 -11.81 -20.87
C ILE A 190 -18.39 -12.08 -20.07
N ILE A 191 -18.59 -11.46 -18.91
CA ILE A 191 -19.78 -11.69 -18.04
C ILE A 191 -20.51 -10.39 -17.68
N GLN A 192 -20.43 -9.34 -18.50
CA GLN A 192 -21.10 -8.05 -18.23
C GLN A 192 -22.64 -8.07 -18.38
N SER A 193 -23.30 -9.23 -18.33
CA SER A 193 -24.76 -9.29 -18.43
C SER A 193 -25.46 -8.67 -17.21
N SER A 194 -26.69 -8.19 -17.40
CA SER A 194 -27.51 -7.60 -16.33
C SER A 194 -27.70 -8.55 -15.14
N PHE A 195 -27.78 -9.86 -15.39
CA PHE A 195 -27.86 -10.90 -14.37
C PHE A 195 -26.64 -10.87 -13.42
N TRP A 196 -25.43 -10.90 -13.97
CA TRP A 196 -24.21 -10.88 -13.15
C TRP A 196 -23.98 -9.53 -12.49
N GLN A 197 -24.33 -8.43 -13.18
CA GLN A 197 -24.30 -7.10 -12.57
C GLN A 197 -25.23 -7.01 -11.37
N HIS A 198 -26.44 -7.56 -11.47
CA HIS A 198 -27.37 -7.62 -10.36
C HIS A 198 -26.79 -8.44 -9.20
N ILE A 199 -26.20 -9.61 -9.45
CA ILE A 199 -25.64 -10.47 -8.39
C ILE A 199 -24.47 -9.78 -7.64
N PHE A 200 -23.50 -9.21 -8.38
CA PHE A 200 -22.26 -8.71 -7.79
C PHE A 200 -22.29 -7.22 -7.43
N PHE A 201 -23.18 -6.45 -8.03
CA PHE A 201 -23.17 -4.98 -8.01
C PHE A 201 -24.56 -4.35 -7.80
N HIS A 202 -25.54 -5.08 -7.25
CA HIS A 202 -26.92 -4.59 -7.07
C HIS A 202 -27.03 -3.16 -6.52
N ASN A 203 -26.23 -2.85 -5.49
CA ASN A 203 -26.26 -1.59 -4.75
C ASN A 203 -24.98 -0.77 -4.89
N ARG A 204 -24.16 -1.06 -5.90
CA ARG A 204 -22.86 -0.37 -6.07
C ARG A 204 -22.48 -0.26 -7.53
N SER A 205 -21.91 0.87 -7.91
CA SER A 205 -21.35 1.06 -9.24
C SER A 205 -20.08 0.23 -9.43
N GLN A 206 -19.88 -0.30 -10.63
CA GLN A 206 -18.61 -0.94 -11.00
C GLN A 206 -17.50 0.10 -11.12
N ILE A 207 -16.32 -0.23 -10.61
CA ILE A 207 -15.14 0.61 -10.70
C ILE A 207 -14.55 0.47 -12.10
N THR A 208 -14.37 1.60 -12.76
CA THR A 208 -13.67 1.72 -14.03
C THR A 208 -12.16 1.75 -13.79
N PRO A 209 -11.38 0.83 -14.36
CA PRO A 209 -9.91 0.92 -14.32
C PRO A 209 -9.41 2.16 -15.07
N SER A 210 -8.48 2.90 -14.47
CA SER A 210 -7.80 4.00 -15.14
C SER A 210 -6.78 3.50 -16.17
N ILE A 211 -6.86 4.01 -17.39
CA ILE A 211 -5.86 3.77 -18.45
C ILE A 211 -4.72 4.80 -18.45
N LYS A 212 -4.78 5.79 -17.55
CA LYS A 212 -3.79 6.88 -17.53
C LYS A 212 -2.48 6.41 -16.91
N ASN A 213 -1.38 6.92 -17.46
CA ASN A 213 -0.06 6.75 -16.85
C ASN A 213 -0.07 7.30 -15.42
N LYS A 214 0.59 6.57 -14.52
CA LYS A 214 0.80 7.02 -13.15
C LYS A 214 1.55 8.34 -13.15
N LYS A 215 1.19 9.21 -12.21
CA LYS A 215 1.85 10.49 -11.96
C LYS A 215 2.30 10.50 -10.50
N TYR A 216 3.34 11.23 -10.18
CA TYR A 216 3.76 11.42 -8.79
C TYR A 216 3.03 12.59 -8.12
N ILE A 217 3.21 12.65 -6.81
CA ILE A 217 2.82 13.70 -5.87
C ILE A 217 4.11 14.37 -5.39
N THR A 218 4.19 15.70 -5.43
CA THR A 218 5.27 16.47 -4.81
C THR A 218 4.73 17.07 -3.52
N ILE A 219 5.32 16.70 -2.37
CA ILE A 219 4.89 17.23 -1.07
C ILE A 219 5.57 18.57 -0.86
N ASP A 220 6.89 18.57 -0.84
CA ASP A 220 7.74 19.75 -0.76
C ASP A 220 9.00 19.49 -1.59
N ASP A 221 9.99 20.36 -1.47
CA ASP A 221 11.28 20.23 -2.15
C ASP A 221 12.09 19.00 -1.67
N GLU A 222 11.65 18.31 -0.60
CA GLU A 222 12.39 17.20 -0.01
C GLU A 222 11.97 15.83 -0.55
N PHE A 223 10.69 15.63 -0.93
CA PHE A 223 10.26 14.32 -1.43
C PHE A 223 9.02 14.29 -2.33
N THR A 224 9.04 13.29 -3.21
CA THR A 224 7.95 12.94 -4.13
C THR A 224 7.49 11.50 -3.91
N LEU A 225 6.20 11.23 -4.05
CA LEU A 225 5.61 9.90 -3.88
C LEU A 225 4.85 9.45 -5.12
N VAL A 226 4.93 8.16 -5.46
CA VAL A 226 4.09 7.54 -6.50
C VAL A 226 2.89 6.86 -5.87
N PRO A 227 1.64 7.25 -6.20
CA PRO A 227 0.45 6.72 -5.57
C PRO A 227 0.07 5.34 -6.12
N TYR A 228 -0.16 4.43 -5.19
CA TYR A 228 -0.65 3.07 -5.41
C TYR A 228 -1.89 2.84 -4.56
N ILE A 229 -2.91 2.21 -5.15
CA ILE A 229 -4.16 1.89 -4.47
C ILE A 229 -4.30 0.37 -4.41
N CYS A 230 -4.11 -0.19 -3.22
CA CYS A 230 -4.40 -1.57 -2.87
C CYS A 230 -3.83 -2.60 -3.86
N SER A 231 -4.69 -3.24 -4.66
CA SER A 231 -4.32 -4.32 -5.58
C SER A 231 -3.24 -3.93 -6.59
N GLU A 232 -3.06 -2.66 -6.90
CA GLU A 232 -1.95 -2.18 -7.73
C GLU A 232 -0.57 -2.53 -7.16
N LEU A 233 -0.44 -2.55 -5.83
CA LEU A 233 0.80 -2.93 -5.17
C LEU A 233 1.03 -4.44 -5.26
N PHE A 234 -0.02 -5.24 -5.10
CA PHE A 234 0.12 -6.69 -4.86
C PHE A 234 0.09 -7.56 -6.11
N PHE A 235 -0.60 -7.11 -7.17
CA PHE A 235 -0.86 -7.94 -8.35
C PHE A 235 0.09 -7.66 -9.52
N ASN A 236 0.89 -6.60 -9.43
CA ASN A 236 1.90 -6.31 -10.43
C ASN A 236 3.21 -7.08 -10.16
N TYR A 237 3.83 -7.61 -11.22
CA TYR A 237 5.13 -8.27 -11.10
C TYR A 237 6.25 -7.23 -10.94
N TYR A 238 6.21 -6.19 -11.76
CA TYR A 238 7.09 -5.01 -11.73
C TYR A 238 6.26 -3.76 -11.44
N PRO A 239 6.87 -2.64 -10.98
CA PRO A 239 6.16 -1.37 -10.92
C PRO A 239 5.57 -1.02 -12.30
N ASP A 240 4.30 -0.63 -12.34
CA ASP A 240 3.60 -0.20 -13.55
C ASP A 240 3.73 1.32 -13.82
N ASP A 241 4.74 1.95 -13.23
CA ASP A 241 5.10 3.37 -13.38
C ASP A 241 6.52 3.56 -13.93
N ALA A 242 6.84 4.78 -14.35
CA ALA A 242 8.13 5.11 -14.96
C ALA A 242 9.17 5.66 -13.96
N PHE A 243 8.88 5.66 -12.65
CA PHE A 243 9.64 6.34 -11.61
C PHE A 243 10.37 5.35 -10.70
N ALA A 244 11.41 4.69 -11.24
CA ALA A 244 12.11 3.61 -10.56
C ALA A 244 12.65 3.98 -9.15
N ASP A 245 13.15 5.20 -8.97
CA ASP A 245 13.82 5.61 -7.72
C ASP A 245 12.91 6.34 -6.73
N MET A 246 11.65 6.62 -7.11
CA MET A 246 10.74 7.36 -6.23
C MET A 246 10.06 6.43 -5.22
N PRO A 247 9.88 6.84 -3.96
CA PRO A 247 9.10 6.07 -3.00
C PRO A 247 7.64 5.96 -3.42
N ILE A 248 7.00 4.85 -3.05
CA ILE A 248 5.58 4.58 -3.30
C ILE A 248 4.76 4.99 -2.07
N VAL A 249 3.60 5.58 -2.26
CA VAL A 249 2.55 5.66 -1.23
C VAL A 249 1.43 4.69 -1.58
N ALA A 250 1.27 3.65 -0.78
CA ALA A 250 0.29 2.60 -0.99
C ALA A 250 -0.83 2.71 0.06
N VAL A 251 -2.03 3.07 -0.39
CA VAL A 251 -3.23 3.08 0.46
C VAL A 251 -4.04 1.82 0.22
N CYS A 252 -4.41 1.12 1.29
CA CYS A 252 -5.08 -0.18 1.20
C CYS A 252 -6.26 -0.28 2.17
N ASN A 253 -7.32 -0.96 1.77
CA ASN A 253 -8.44 -1.28 2.65
C ASN A 253 -8.35 -2.73 3.12
N ASP A 254 -7.93 -2.93 4.37
CA ASP A 254 -7.87 -4.24 5.03
C ASP A 254 -8.92 -4.40 6.15
N GLN A 255 -9.86 -3.46 6.27
CA GLN A 255 -10.82 -3.41 7.39
C GLN A 255 -11.79 -4.60 7.39
N LEU A 256 -12.22 -5.04 6.21
CA LEU A 256 -13.20 -6.12 6.05
C LEU A 256 -12.56 -7.51 5.87
N LEU A 257 -11.23 -7.59 5.96
CA LEU A 257 -10.49 -8.82 5.73
C LEU A 257 -10.20 -9.52 7.06
N ALA A 258 -10.14 -10.85 7.02
CA ALA A 258 -9.67 -11.62 8.16
C ALA A 258 -8.24 -11.16 8.53
N ALA A 259 -7.93 -11.14 9.83
CA ALA A 259 -6.63 -10.66 10.34
C ALA A 259 -5.43 -11.32 9.65
N TYR A 260 -5.54 -12.61 9.31
CA TYR A 260 -4.52 -13.33 8.55
C TYR A 260 -4.29 -12.72 7.15
N VAL A 261 -5.37 -12.38 6.43
CA VAL A 261 -5.29 -11.77 5.10
C VAL A 261 -4.72 -10.36 5.17
N ALA A 262 -5.13 -9.57 6.16
CA ALA A 262 -4.54 -8.24 6.40
C ALA A 262 -3.03 -8.33 6.65
N ARG A 263 -2.60 -9.31 7.47
CA ARG A 263 -1.18 -9.58 7.69
C ARG A 263 -0.48 -9.99 6.40
N LEU A 264 -1.07 -10.87 5.59
CA LEU A 264 -0.50 -11.26 4.30
C LEU A 264 -0.35 -10.08 3.34
N MET A 265 -1.28 -9.12 3.33
CA MET A 265 -1.16 -7.90 2.54
C MET A 265 0.03 -7.05 3.01
N PHE A 266 0.20 -6.88 4.31
CA PHE A 266 1.36 -6.17 4.85
C PHE A 266 2.68 -6.87 4.50
N LEU A 267 2.76 -8.20 4.64
CA LEU A 267 3.92 -8.96 4.21
C LEU A 267 4.16 -8.91 2.70
N ALA A 268 3.09 -8.83 1.90
CA ALA A 268 3.19 -8.64 0.47
C ALA A 268 3.77 -7.26 0.13
N ALA A 269 3.44 -6.21 0.89
CA ALA A 269 4.06 -4.90 0.74
C ALA A 269 5.57 -4.94 1.06
N ILE A 270 5.99 -5.66 2.10
CA ILE A 270 7.41 -5.91 2.40
C ILE A 270 8.10 -6.64 1.24
N PHE A 271 7.47 -7.70 0.75
CA PHE A 271 7.97 -8.45 -0.41
C PHE A 271 8.12 -7.57 -1.65
N GLN A 272 7.19 -6.65 -1.91
CA GLN A 272 7.27 -5.72 -3.03
C GLN A 272 8.35 -4.65 -2.83
N ALA A 273 8.52 -4.11 -1.63
CA ALA A 273 9.59 -3.15 -1.34
C ALA A 273 10.97 -3.74 -1.64
N ILE A 274 11.17 -5.01 -1.27
CA ILE A 274 12.40 -5.77 -1.59
C ILE A 274 12.47 -6.07 -3.08
N ALA A 275 11.45 -6.69 -3.66
CA ALA A 275 11.49 -7.11 -5.06
C ALA A 275 11.67 -5.95 -6.05
N TRP A 276 11.13 -4.77 -5.71
CA TRP A 276 11.23 -3.57 -6.54
C TRP A 276 12.36 -2.64 -6.12
N GLN A 277 13.07 -2.95 -5.03
CA GLN A 277 14.10 -2.10 -4.43
C GLN A 277 13.63 -0.65 -4.20
N ARG A 278 12.40 -0.49 -3.70
CA ARG A 278 11.76 0.82 -3.49
C ARG A 278 11.19 0.95 -2.09
N THR A 279 11.32 2.13 -1.51
CA THR A 279 10.65 2.48 -0.26
C THR A 279 9.14 2.58 -0.48
N ILE A 280 8.35 2.02 0.43
CA ILE A 280 6.89 2.03 0.39
C ILE A 280 6.33 2.62 1.68
N VAL A 281 5.63 3.74 1.59
CA VAL A 281 4.77 4.27 2.64
C VAL A 281 3.44 3.51 2.57
N TYR A 282 3.29 2.50 3.41
CA TYR A 282 2.13 1.63 3.47
C TYR A 282 1.13 2.12 4.53
N VAL A 283 -0.09 2.43 4.10
CA VAL A 283 -1.16 2.90 4.97
C VAL A 283 -2.44 2.10 4.72
N SER A 284 -2.82 1.31 5.71
CA SER A 284 -4.11 0.64 5.78
C SER A 284 -4.81 0.95 7.11
N PHE A 285 -5.97 0.35 7.36
CA PHE A 285 -6.68 0.54 8.64
C PHE A 285 -5.93 -0.17 9.78
N ILE A 286 -5.30 -1.32 9.50
CA ILE A 286 -4.60 -2.12 10.52
C ILE A 286 -3.11 -1.78 10.60
N TYR A 287 -2.42 -1.58 9.49
CA TYR A 287 -0.96 -1.38 9.44
C TYR A 287 -0.58 -0.03 8.85
N GLN A 288 0.35 0.68 9.49
CA GLN A 288 0.88 1.96 9.04
C GLN A 288 2.41 1.97 9.21
N ALA A 289 3.16 1.92 8.11
CA ALA A 289 4.62 1.85 8.17
C ALA A 289 5.27 2.41 6.91
N VAL A 290 6.49 2.91 7.05
CA VAL A 290 7.45 3.04 5.96
C VAL A 290 8.23 1.73 5.87
N ILE A 291 8.20 1.10 4.71
CA ILE A 291 8.88 -0.15 4.41
C ILE A 291 10.06 0.20 3.51
N LEU A 292 11.28 -0.10 3.96
CA LEU A 292 12.50 0.19 3.22
C LEU A 292 12.81 -0.91 2.19
N PRO A 293 13.68 -0.66 1.18
CA PRO A 293 14.04 -1.64 0.15
C PRO A 293 14.65 -2.95 0.67
N ASN A 294 15.13 -2.95 1.91
CA ASN A 294 15.66 -4.11 2.59
C ASN A 294 14.59 -4.88 3.41
N GLY A 295 13.34 -4.42 3.37
CA GLY A 295 12.20 -4.97 4.09
C GLY A 295 12.11 -4.61 5.57
N SER A 296 13.04 -3.81 6.10
CA SER A 296 12.89 -3.21 7.43
C SER A 296 11.73 -2.22 7.43
N THR A 297 11.07 -2.09 8.59
CA THR A 297 9.86 -1.28 8.72
C THR A 297 10.01 -0.24 9.82
N ILE A 298 9.52 0.95 9.55
CA ILE A 298 9.44 2.06 10.50
C ILE A 298 7.96 2.36 10.69
N LYS A 299 7.47 2.21 11.92
CA LYS A 299 6.06 2.46 12.23
C LYS A 299 5.75 3.94 12.03
N LEU A 300 4.69 4.24 11.29
CA LEU A 300 4.20 5.62 11.13
C LEU A 300 3.50 6.10 12.39
N LYS A 301 3.55 7.42 12.62
CA LYS A 301 2.72 8.08 13.63
C LYS A 301 1.25 7.89 13.26
N LYS A 302 0.44 7.48 14.24
CA LYS A 302 -1.01 7.31 14.07
C LYS A 302 -1.72 8.51 14.69
N VAL A 303 -2.51 9.19 13.88
CA VAL A 303 -3.43 10.24 14.33
C VAL A 303 -4.64 9.54 14.96
N ALA A 304 -4.93 9.85 16.22
CA ALA A 304 -5.99 9.23 17.03
C ALA A 304 -6.92 10.29 17.62
#